data_AF-A0A510N483-F1
#
_entry.id   AF-A0A510N483-F1
#
_cell.length_a   1.000
_cell.length_b   1.000
_cell.length_c   1.000
_cell.angle_alpha   90.00
_cell.angle_beta   90.00
_cell.angle_gamma   90.00
#
_symmetry.space_group_name_H-M   'P 1'
#
loop_
_entity.id
_entity.type
_entity.pdbx_description
1 polymer ?
#
loop_
_entity_poly.entity_id
_entity_poly.type
_entity_poly.pdbx_seq_one_letter_code
_entity_poly.pdbx_strand_id
1 'polypeptide(L)'
;MSEFDARPPARAVVPAALAAVLALVPALSSGVGLAVGASGALLVVGGGLRGRRLFVSAGAATLAVGVVLGAATGIDPGYALVGGVGTVVAYDAAEHAVGLGVDVGRHARVTQSVVVHVLSTTALALTAATVALAAYTLGPSTRPVAALLALLFGGVLLAAALRT
;
A
#
# COMPACT_ATOMS: atom_id res chain seq x y z
N MET A 1 -30.26 -3.40 23.39
CA MET A 1 -28.87 -3.16 22.93
C MET A 1 -28.74 -3.80 21.56
N SER A 2 -28.36 -3.05 20.53
CA SER A 2 -28.02 -3.65 19.24
C SER A 2 -26.76 -4.49 19.38
N GLU A 3 -26.73 -5.68 18.79
CA GLU A 3 -25.55 -6.54 18.73
C GLU A 3 -24.37 -5.80 18.07
N PHE A 4 -23.15 -6.00 18.57
CA PHE A 4 -21.95 -5.37 18.05
C PHE A 4 -21.54 -6.00 16.72
N ASP A 5 -21.63 -5.24 15.63
CA ASP A 5 -21.15 -5.66 14.30
C ASP A 5 -19.70 -5.23 14.12
N ALA A 6 -18.77 -6.18 14.26
CA ALA A 6 -17.32 -5.98 14.15
C ALA A 6 -16.83 -5.72 12.70
N ARG A 7 -17.73 -5.57 11.73
CA ARG A 7 -17.35 -5.25 10.36
C ARG A 7 -16.90 -3.78 10.24
N PRO A 8 -15.93 -3.48 9.37
CA PRO A 8 -15.48 -2.12 9.13
C PRO A 8 -16.60 -1.18 8.64
N PRO A 9 -16.63 0.09 9.10
CA PRO A 9 -17.46 1.11 8.50
C PRO A 9 -17.08 1.29 7.02
N ALA A 10 -18.03 1.12 6.09
CA ALA A 10 -17.74 1.18 4.65
C ALA A 10 -17.07 2.49 4.22
N ARG A 11 -17.39 3.61 4.89
CA ARG A 11 -16.78 4.93 4.65
C ARG A 11 -15.29 4.96 4.99
N ALA A 12 -14.81 4.12 5.92
CA ALA A 12 -13.39 4.05 6.27
C ALA A 12 -12.54 3.39 5.16
N VAL A 13 -13.16 2.61 4.25
CA VAL A 13 -12.46 1.94 3.15
C VAL A 13 -12.32 2.83 1.90
N VAL A 14 -13.11 3.90 1.79
CA VAL A 14 -13.07 4.84 0.65
C VAL A 14 -11.66 5.35 0.33
N PRO A 15 -10.86 5.88 1.29
CA PRO A 15 -9.50 6.33 0.99
C PRO A 15 -8.61 5.20 0.48
N ALA A 16 -8.76 3.98 0.99
CA ALA A 16 -8.02 2.82 0.50
C ALA A 16 -8.35 2.52 -0.97
N ALA A 17 -9.63 2.60 -1.34
CA ALA A 17 -10.07 2.39 -2.72
C ALA A 17 -9.52 3.47 -3.68
N LEU A 18 -9.57 4.75 -3.28
CA LEU A 18 -9.01 5.84 -4.08
C LEU A 18 -7.50 5.70 -4.27
N ALA A 19 -6.77 5.38 -3.19
CA ALA A 19 -5.34 5.14 -3.25
C ALA A 19 -4.99 3.91 -4.11
N ALA A 20 -5.79 2.84 -4.04
CA ALA A 20 -5.61 1.65 -4.87
C ALA A 20 -5.83 1.94 -6.37
N VAL A 21 -6.78 2.84 -6.72
CA VAL A 21 -6.95 3.28 -8.10
C VAL A 21 -5.74 4.09 -8.57
N LEU A 22 -5.25 5.03 -7.76
CA LEU A 22 -4.02 5.78 -8.06
C LEU A 22 -2.81 4.87 -8.21
N ALA A 23 -2.75 3.78 -7.43
CA ALA A 23 -1.68 2.81 -7.52
C ALA A 23 -1.60 2.13 -8.90
N LEU A 24 -2.69 2.10 -9.68
CA LEU A 24 -2.72 1.45 -10.99
C LEU A 24 -2.12 2.28 -12.13
N VAL A 25 -1.79 3.55 -11.90
CA VAL A 25 -1.21 4.45 -12.92
C VAL A 25 -0.03 3.81 -13.68
N PRO A 26 1.02 3.28 -13.03
CA PRO A 26 2.13 2.65 -13.74
C PRO A 26 1.73 1.34 -14.44
N ALA A 27 0.68 0.67 -13.97
CA ALA A 27 0.23 -0.59 -14.55
C ALA A 27 -0.44 -0.40 -15.93
N LEU A 28 -0.85 0.82 -16.29
CA LEU A 28 -1.45 1.13 -17.59
C LEU A 28 -0.50 0.85 -18.78
N SER A 29 0.81 0.78 -18.55
CA SER A 29 1.79 0.45 -19.58
C SER A 29 1.91 -1.06 -19.87
N SER A 30 1.30 -1.92 -19.05
CA SER A 30 1.46 -3.37 -19.12
C SER A 30 0.14 -4.09 -18.87
N GLY A 31 -0.37 -4.84 -19.84
CA GLY A 31 -1.60 -5.62 -19.67
C GLY A 31 -1.52 -6.62 -18.51
N VAL A 32 -0.35 -7.26 -18.32
CA VAL A 32 -0.10 -8.18 -17.20
C VAL A 32 0.00 -7.41 -15.88
N GLY A 33 0.73 -6.29 -15.87
CA GLY A 33 0.82 -5.42 -14.69
C GLY A 33 -0.55 -4.90 -14.25
N LEU A 34 -1.41 -4.55 -15.21
CA LEU A 34 -2.77 -4.09 -14.96
C LEU A 34 -3.66 -5.20 -14.42
N ALA A 35 -3.60 -6.41 -15.00
CA ALA A 35 -4.38 -7.54 -14.52
C ALA A 35 -3.99 -7.91 -13.08
N VAL A 36 -2.69 -8.01 -12.80
CA VAL A 36 -2.16 -8.30 -11.46
C VAL A 36 -2.50 -7.16 -10.49
N GLY A 37 -2.23 -5.91 -10.87
CA GLY A 37 -2.51 -4.73 -10.06
C GLY A 37 -3.99 -4.60 -9.72
N ALA A 38 -4.88 -4.72 -10.71
CA ALA A 38 -6.32 -4.65 -10.51
C ALA A 38 -6.82 -5.76 -9.57
N SER A 39 -6.30 -6.98 -9.71
CA SER A 39 -6.63 -8.08 -8.79
C SER A 39 -6.20 -7.76 -7.35
N GLY A 40 -5.01 -7.17 -7.16
CA GLY A 40 -4.53 -6.71 -5.86
C GLY A 40 -5.40 -5.60 -5.27
N ALA A 41 -5.76 -4.59 -6.06
CA ALA A 41 -6.65 -3.51 -5.65
C ALA A 41 -8.03 -4.05 -5.19
N LEU A 42 -8.61 -5.00 -5.93
CA LEU A 42 -9.86 -5.65 -5.56
C LEU A 42 -9.74 -6.45 -4.26
N LEU A 43 -8.60 -7.13 -4.03
CA LEU A 43 -8.34 -7.85 -2.79
C LEU A 43 -8.17 -6.91 -1.59
N VAL A 44 -7.48 -5.77 -1.74
CA VAL A 44 -7.35 -4.76 -0.67
C VAL A 44 -8.71 -4.22 -0.27
N VAL A 45 -9.49 -3.72 -1.24
CA VAL A 45 -10.81 -3.14 -0.97
C VAL A 45 -11.77 -4.21 -0.45
N GLY A 46 -11.77 -5.39 -1.08
CA GLY A 46 -12.60 -6.51 -0.68
C GLY A 46 -12.26 -7.06 0.70
N GLY A 47 -10.98 -7.08 1.07
CA GLY A 47 -10.49 -7.47 2.39
C GLY A 47 -10.87 -6.44 3.46
N GLY A 48 -10.68 -5.15 3.15
CA GLY A 48 -11.06 -4.03 4.02
C GLY A 48 -12.56 -4.01 4.32
N LEU A 49 -13.42 -4.17 3.30
CA LEU A 49 -14.88 -4.24 3.51
C LEU A 49 -15.32 -5.45 4.33
N ARG A 50 -14.56 -6.55 4.28
CA ARG A 50 -14.87 -7.80 4.99
C ARG A 50 -14.20 -7.91 6.36
N GLY A 51 -13.35 -6.96 6.76
CA GLY A 51 -12.61 -7.04 8.02
C GLY A 51 -11.50 -8.09 8.02
N ARG A 52 -10.97 -8.49 6.86
CA ARG A 52 -10.01 -9.61 6.74
C ARG A 52 -8.60 -9.12 6.40
N ARG A 53 -7.76 -8.90 7.42
CA ARG A 53 -6.36 -8.44 7.29
C ARG A 53 -5.54 -9.25 6.29
N LEU A 54 -5.68 -10.57 6.29
CA LEU A 54 -4.97 -11.44 5.34
C LEU A 54 -5.21 -11.04 3.87
N PHE A 55 -6.44 -10.71 3.49
CA PHE A 55 -6.75 -10.27 2.12
C PHE A 55 -6.23 -8.87 1.83
N VAL A 56 -6.18 -8.00 2.83
CA VAL A 56 -5.59 -6.66 2.71
C VAL A 56 -4.09 -6.78 2.45
N SER A 57 -3.36 -7.55 3.26
CA SER A 57 -1.91 -7.76 3.08
C SER A 57 -1.59 -8.46 1.76
N ALA A 58 -2.29 -9.56 1.45
CA ALA A 58 -2.08 -10.28 0.19
C ALA A 58 -2.45 -9.42 -1.03
N GLY A 59 -3.54 -8.64 -0.94
CA GLY A 59 -3.96 -7.72 -1.99
C GLY A 59 -2.94 -6.61 -2.22
N ALA A 60 -2.41 -6.01 -1.15
CA ALA A 60 -1.41 -4.96 -1.25
C ALA A 60 -0.09 -5.47 -1.85
N ALA A 61 0.34 -6.67 -1.44
CA ALA A 61 1.50 -7.32 -2.05
C ALA A 61 1.27 -7.58 -3.56
N THR A 62 0.09 -8.08 -3.92
CA THR A 62 -0.28 -8.32 -5.33
C THR A 62 -0.36 -7.01 -6.12
N LEU A 63 -0.90 -5.95 -5.53
CA LEU A 63 -0.96 -4.61 -6.12
C LEU A 63 0.45 -4.05 -6.36
N ALA A 64 1.36 -4.19 -5.38
CA ALA A 64 2.76 -3.80 -5.51
C ALA A 64 3.45 -4.54 -6.66
N VAL A 65 3.19 -5.84 -6.83
CA VAL A 65 3.71 -6.61 -7.97
C VAL A 65 3.21 -6.03 -9.29
N GLY A 66 1.92 -5.71 -9.41
CA GLY A 66 1.36 -5.07 -10.60
C GLY A 66 2.02 -3.72 -10.92
N VAL A 67 2.26 -2.90 -9.88
CA VAL A 67 3.01 -1.63 -9.99
C VAL A 67 4.42 -1.86 -10.52
N VAL A 68 5.15 -2.83 -9.98
CA VAL A 68 6.51 -3.15 -10.40
C VAL A 68 6.54 -3.66 -11.85
N LEU A 69 5.59 -4.51 -12.23
CA LEU A 69 5.46 -5.02 -13.60
C LEU A 69 5.16 -3.90 -14.61
N GLY A 70 4.34 -2.92 -14.23
CA GLY A 70 4.10 -1.72 -15.03
C GLY A 70 5.34 -0.82 -15.11
N ALA A 71 5.99 -0.55 -13.97
CA ALA A 71 7.19 0.27 -13.90
C ALA A 71 8.36 -0.34 -14.71
N ALA A 72 8.47 -1.66 -14.74
CA ALA A 72 9.50 -2.39 -15.48
C ALA A 72 9.42 -2.21 -17.00
N THR A 73 8.35 -1.62 -17.55
CA THR A 73 8.27 -1.28 -18.97
C THR A 73 9.06 -0.02 -19.33
N GLY A 74 9.77 0.60 -18.38
CA GLY A 74 10.62 1.77 -18.63
C GLY A 74 9.88 3.11 -18.66
N ILE A 75 8.74 3.21 -17.97
CA ILE A 75 8.01 4.47 -17.80
C ILE A 75 8.79 5.48 -16.96
N ASP A 76 8.34 6.74 -16.97
CA ASP A 76 8.88 7.78 -16.10
C ASP A 76 8.84 7.33 -14.61
N PRO A 77 9.95 7.47 -13.85
CA PRO A 77 10.02 7.08 -12.45
C PRO A 77 8.94 7.72 -11.57
N GLY A 78 8.46 8.92 -11.92
CA GLY A 78 7.36 9.59 -11.23
C GLY A 78 6.08 8.77 -11.21
N TYR A 79 5.74 8.09 -12.31
CA TYR A 79 4.57 7.20 -12.35
C TYR A 79 4.74 5.96 -11.48
N ALA A 80 5.95 5.40 -11.40
CA ALA A 80 6.25 4.30 -10.50
C ALA A 80 6.11 4.72 -9.02
N LEU A 81 6.54 5.93 -8.68
CA LEU A 81 6.39 6.50 -7.33
C LEU A 81 4.92 6.74 -6.98
N VAL A 82 4.10 7.25 -7.91
CA VAL A 82 2.64 7.36 -7.72
C VAL A 82 2.04 5.98 -7.41
N GLY A 83 2.45 4.96 -8.16
CA GLY A 83 2.08 3.56 -7.90
C GLY A 83 2.42 3.08 -6.51
N GLY A 84 3.68 3.28 -6.10
CA GLY A 84 4.19 2.87 -4.80
C GLY A 84 3.49 3.58 -3.64
N VAL A 85 3.36 4.91 -3.71
CA VAL A 85 2.65 5.71 -2.71
C VAL A 85 1.19 5.28 -2.60
N GLY A 86 0.50 5.15 -3.75
CA GLY A 86 -0.88 4.67 -3.78
C GLY A 86 -1.03 3.30 -3.13
N THR A 87 -0.08 2.39 -3.36
CA THR A 87 -0.10 1.04 -2.77
C THR A 87 0.05 1.07 -1.25
N VAL A 88 1.01 1.85 -0.73
CA VAL A 88 1.24 1.98 0.72
C VAL A 88 0.02 2.59 1.40
N VAL A 89 -0.51 3.68 0.85
CA VAL A 89 -1.70 4.36 1.40
C VAL A 89 -2.93 3.46 1.31
N ALA A 90 -3.10 2.68 0.23
CA ALA A 90 -4.20 1.74 0.09
C ALA A 90 -4.16 0.64 1.15
N TYR A 91 -2.98 0.05 1.37
CA TYR A 91 -2.77 -0.98 2.38
C TYR A 91 -3.09 -0.47 3.78
N ASP A 92 -2.46 0.64 4.17
CA ASP A 92 -2.53 1.17 5.53
C ASP A 92 -3.94 1.68 5.86
N ALA A 93 -4.58 2.40 4.93
CA ALA A 93 -5.97 2.84 5.09
C ALA A 93 -6.95 1.66 5.23
N ALA A 94 -6.71 0.55 4.50
CA ALA A 94 -7.52 -0.64 4.62
C ALA A 94 -7.29 -1.37 5.96
N GLU A 95 -6.04 -1.52 6.41
CA GLU A 95 -5.70 -2.09 7.74
C GLU A 95 -6.31 -1.26 8.88
N HIS A 96 -6.27 0.06 8.78
CA HIS A 96 -6.90 0.97 9.73
C HIS A 96 -8.42 0.81 9.74
N ALA A 97 -9.06 0.70 8.56
CA ALA A 97 -10.49 0.41 8.48
C ALA A 97 -10.86 -0.93 9.14
N VAL A 98 -10.04 -1.97 8.95
CA VAL A 98 -10.21 -3.26 9.64
C VAL A 98 -10.12 -3.10 11.16
N GLY A 99 -9.13 -2.34 11.65
CA GLY A 99 -8.98 -2.01 13.07
C GLY A 99 -10.21 -1.31 13.64
N LEU A 100 -10.70 -0.27 12.96
CA LEU A 100 -11.91 0.45 13.37
C LEU A 100 -13.15 -0.46 13.45
N GLY A 101 -13.26 -1.46 12.57
CA GLY A 101 -14.32 -2.46 12.67
C GLY A 101 -14.29 -3.24 13.99
N VAL A 102 -13.09 -3.63 14.43
CA VAL A 102 -12.88 -4.36 15.69
C VAL A 102 -13.10 -3.46 16.90
N ASP A 103 -12.64 -2.22 16.85
CA ASP A 103 -12.59 -1.35 18.04
C ASP A 103 -13.90 -0.61 18.30
N VAL A 104 -14.59 -0.17 17.24
CA VAL A 104 -15.77 0.72 17.37
C VAL A 104 -16.99 0.22 16.60
N GLY A 105 -16.83 -0.81 15.77
CA GLY A 105 -17.92 -1.43 15.03
C GLY A 105 -18.40 -0.63 13.83
N ARG A 106 -19.26 -1.27 13.02
CA ARG A 106 -19.66 -0.81 11.68
C ARG A 106 -20.37 0.54 11.62
N HIS A 107 -21.04 0.94 12.69
CA HIS A 107 -21.92 2.12 12.70
C HIS A 107 -21.28 3.35 13.38
N ALA A 108 -20.01 3.23 13.81
CA ALA A 108 -19.29 4.33 14.41
C ALA A 108 -19.00 5.48 13.43
N ARG A 109 -18.99 6.71 13.95
CA ARG A 109 -18.55 7.89 13.21
C ARG A 109 -17.03 8.01 13.32
N VAL A 110 -16.33 7.62 12.26
CA VAL A 110 -14.86 7.49 12.25
C VAL A 110 -14.15 8.51 11.33
N THR A 111 -14.88 9.47 10.74
CA THR A 111 -14.35 10.34 9.68
C THR A 111 -13.07 11.08 10.10
N GLN A 112 -13.04 11.70 11.29
CA GLN A 112 -11.87 12.46 11.74
C GLN A 112 -10.64 11.56 11.92
N SER A 113 -10.82 10.38 12.53
CA SER A 113 -9.75 9.40 12.69
C SER A 113 -9.20 8.94 11.34
N VAL A 114 -10.09 8.61 10.40
CA VAL A 114 -9.73 8.18 9.05
C VAL A 114 -8.95 9.28 8.32
N VAL A 115 -9.41 10.52 8.36
CA VAL A 115 -8.75 11.65 7.68
C VAL A 115 -7.35 11.89 8.24
N VAL A 116 -7.21 11.99 9.57
CA VAL A 116 -5.90 12.24 10.20
C VAL A 116 -4.91 11.12 9.89
N HIS A 117 -5.36 9.87 9.98
CA HIS A 117 -4.53 8.71 9.70
C HIS A 117 -4.07 8.69 8.24
N VAL A 118 -5.00 8.78 7.29
CA VAL A 118 -4.68 8.73 5.86
C VAL A 118 -3.78 9.89 5.44
N LEU A 119 -3.99 11.10 5.96
CA LEU A 119 -3.11 12.24 5.69
C LEU A 119 -1.70 12.02 6.24
N SER A 120 -1.58 11.47 7.45
CA SER A 120 -0.28 11.18 8.06
C SER A 120 0.49 10.14 7.25
N THR A 121 -0.18 9.06 6.86
CA THR A 121 0.41 8.01 6.03
C THR A 121 0.76 8.52 4.65
N THR A 122 -0.10 9.33 4.04
CA THR A 122 0.18 9.93 2.72
C THR A 122 1.38 10.85 2.79
N ALA A 123 1.48 11.70 3.82
CA ALA A 123 2.65 12.56 4.03
C ALA A 123 3.93 11.73 4.17
N LEU A 124 3.91 10.69 5.00
CA LEU A 124 5.05 9.79 5.20
C LEU A 124 5.45 9.08 3.90
N ALA A 125 4.48 8.54 3.15
CA ALA A 125 4.72 7.86 1.89
C ALA A 125 5.31 8.81 0.83
N LEU A 126 4.83 10.05 0.76
CA LEU A 126 5.38 11.09 -0.12
C LEU A 126 6.79 11.50 0.29
N THR A 127 7.07 11.64 1.59
CA THR A 127 8.44 11.89 2.08
C THR A 127 9.36 10.74 1.67
N ALA A 128 8.95 9.49 1.87
CA ALA A 128 9.72 8.32 1.47
C ALA A 128 9.95 8.28 -0.06
N ALA A 129 8.92 8.57 -0.85
CA ALA A 129 9.03 8.66 -2.31
C ALA A 129 9.99 9.77 -2.76
N THR A 130 9.97 10.93 -2.09
CA THR A 130 10.88 12.05 -2.36
C THR A 130 12.32 11.67 -2.05
N VAL A 131 12.57 11.01 -0.91
CA VAL A 131 13.90 10.50 -0.55
C VAL A 131 14.38 9.45 -1.56
N ALA A 132 13.49 8.53 -1.97
CA ALA A 132 13.81 7.53 -2.98
C ALA A 132 14.14 8.16 -4.34
N LEU A 133 13.39 9.18 -4.77
CA LEU A 133 13.65 9.91 -6.00
C LEU A 133 14.97 10.70 -5.94
N ALA A 134 15.27 11.34 -4.81
CA ALA A 134 16.53 12.03 -4.60
C ALA A 134 17.71 11.04 -4.65
N ALA A 135 17.57 9.87 -4.02
CA ALA A 135 18.58 8.81 -4.10
C ALA A 135 18.75 8.27 -5.53
N TYR A 136 17.66 8.13 -6.28
CA TYR A 136 17.69 7.70 -7.68
C TYR A 136 18.36 8.73 -8.60
N THR A 137 18.07 10.02 -8.42
CA THR A 137 18.55 11.09 -9.31
C THR A 137 19.94 11.60 -8.96
N LEU A 138 20.30 11.65 -7.68
CA LEU A 138 21.58 12.16 -7.18
C LEU A 138 22.58 11.04 -6.84
N GLY A 139 22.11 9.80 -6.79
CA GLY A 139 22.92 8.65 -6.40
C GLY A 139 24.01 8.31 -7.41
N PRO A 140 25.13 7.71 -6.98
CA PRO A 140 26.16 7.24 -7.89
C PRO A 140 25.61 6.12 -8.79
N SER A 141 25.62 6.34 -10.10
CA SER A 141 25.12 5.41 -11.12
C SER A 141 25.89 4.09 -11.21
N THR A 142 27.06 4.00 -10.59
CA THR A 142 27.95 2.82 -10.62
C THR A 142 27.70 1.83 -9.48
N ARG A 143 26.77 2.10 -8.55
CA ARG A 143 26.52 1.20 -7.42
C ARG A 143 25.36 0.24 -7.74
N PRO A 144 25.58 -1.09 -7.69
CA PRO A 144 24.53 -2.05 -7.97
C PRO A 144 23.45 -2.00 -6.89
N VAL A 145 22.27 -1.48 -7.22
CA VAL A 145 21.08 -1.44 -6.34
C VAL A 145 20.73 -2.83 -5.80
N ALA A 146 20.97 -3.87 -6.61
CA ALA A 146 20.82 -5.26 -6.19
C ALA A 146 21.65 -5.62 -4.95
N ALA A 147 22.87 -5.06 -4.81
CA ALA A 147 23.70 -5.30 -3.63
C ALA A 147 23.12 -4.64 -2.37
N LEU A 148 22.56 -3.43 -2.51
CA LEU A 148 21.88 -2.75 -1.40
C LEU A 148 20.62 -3.51 -0.98
N LEU A 149 19.82 -3.99 -1.94
CA LEU A 149 18.63 -4.79 -1.66
C LEU A 149 18.99 -6.14 -1.01
N ALA A 150 20.04 -6.80 -1.49
CA ALA A 150 20.54 -8.04 -0.89
C ALA A 150 21.02 -7.82 0.56
N LEU A 151 21.73 -6.70 0.82
CA LEU A 151 22.16 -6.33 2.17
C LEU A 151 20.99 -5.98 3.09
N LEU A 152 19.99 -5.24 2.59
CA LEU A 152 18.78 -4.92 3.34
C LEU A 152 17.99 -6.19 3.67
N PHE A 153 17.78 -7.06 2.68
CA PHE A 153 17.11 -8.34 2.85
C PHE A 153 17.85 -9.22 3.87
N GLY A 154 19.17 -9.34 3.74
CA GLY A 154 20.01 -10.03 4.72
C GLY A 154 19.91 -9.43 6.13
N GLY A 155 19.88 -8.10 6.25
CA GLY A 155 19.71 -7.40 7.52
C GLY A 155 18.34 -7.64 8.16
N VAL A 156 17.26 -7.67 7.37
CA VAL A 156 15.91 -8.00 7.85
C VAL A 156 15.84 -9.44 8.35
N LEU A 157 16.42 -10.40 7.60
CA LEU A 157 16.50 -11.79 8.04
C LEU A 157 17.30 -11.93 9.34
N LEU A 158 18.42 -11.23 9.47
CA LEU A 158 19.23 -11.22 10.68
C LEU A 158 18.45 -10.62 11.86
N ALA A 159 17.78 -9.49 11.66
CA ALA A 159 16.95 -8.87 12.70
C ALA A 159 15.79 -9.78 13.12
N ALA A 160 15.16 -10.48 12.18
CA ALA A 160 14.12 -11.46 12.47
C ALA A 160 14.65 -12.66 13.28
N ALA A 161 15.83 -13.17 12.91
CA ALA A 161 16.50 -14.27 13.63
C ALA A 161 16.96 -13.88 15.04
N LEU A 162 17.33 -12.61 15.27
CA LEU A 162 17.70 -12.09 16.59
C LEU A 162 16.50 -11.73 17.46
N ARG A 163 15.30 -11.68 16.87
CA ARG A 163 14.05 -11.35 17.58
C ARG A 163 13.39 -12.59 18.22
N THR A 164 13.94 -13.77 18.00
CA THR A 164 13.56 -15.03 18.65
C THR A 164 14.43 -15.30 19.86
#